data_AF-A0A7X0LJ87-F1
#
_entry.id   AF-A0A7X0LJ87-F1
#
_cell.length_a   1.000
_cell.length_b   1.000
_cell.length_c   1.000
_cell.angle_alpha   90.00
_cell.angle_beta   90.00
_cell.angle_gamma   90.00
#
_symmetry.space_group_name_H-M   'P 1'
#
loop_
_entity.id
_entity.type
_entity.pdbx_description
1 polymer ?
#
loop_
_entity_poly.entity_id
_entity_poly.type
_entity_poly.pdbx_seq_one_letter_code
_entity_poly.pdbx_strand_id
1 'polypeptide(L)'
;MTQEHPQPEHDALIQDVVTAFDGVEVPPMPEVAQTVAALEAASSSSPSAPRPLPFYRRPAMKFIAPLSAAAVAGLAVMLSIVFLGAAPSPAYAQVREQLNAIQTATFTMTMNSDQGEIAVDCWVKSPGHMRQKLTMFGQDIISVIDFSEQRIMSLVEADRLASFADMSGLPEGQIPDDIVEEFRNISDGNSVLIGEEEIDGVLLLRYDFSQGEYEGSMWVDPSTNLPVRSEMVHREATADSKTGLVIDQFVWNPALDASLFELKVPEGYRTHEISVQQDGVEDLKIVLQLFAYANNGVYPDQFDALSYFAVGKVMHPDGLDDEGMGRYWAGLIEEVTGKTGLDQQQMQAEGQKIGEIVGRTGLYLSFLQDLDYHWLGRGVKQGDGEAMLCAWNPTETPGYTVVFGDLSVKIGVDAKDLPFNSSE
;
A
#
# COMPACT_ATOMS: atom_id res chain seq x y z
N MET A 1 51.31 -13.76 -23.74
CA MET A 1 51.66 -12.34 -23.60
C MET A 1 50.42 -11.66 -23.08
N THR A 2 50.31 -11.55 -21.76
CA THR A 2 49.16 -10.96 -21.06
C THR A 2 49.64 -9.58 -20.62
N GLN A 3 49.06 -8.51 -21.17
CA GLN A 3 49.33 -7.15 -20.73
C GLN A 3 48.50 -6.88 -19.47
N GLU A 4 49.19 -6.68 -18.34
CA GLU A 4 48.59 -6.10 -17.14
C GLU A 4 48.38 -4.61 -17.37
N HIS A 5 47.13 -4.16 -17.24
CA HIS A 5 46.81 -2.74 -17.13
C HIS A 5 47.08 -2.27 -15.70
N PRO A 6 47.82 -1.17 -15.48
CA PRO A 6 48.03 -0.63 -14.14
C PRO A 6 46.73 0.03 -13.65
N GLN A 7 46.27 -0.40 -12.48
CA GLN A 7 45.22 0.26 -11.72
C GLN A 7 45.72 1.66 -11.28
N PRO A 8 44.94 2.73 -11.47
CA PRO A 8 45.30 4.04 -10.95
C PRO A 8 45.20 4.06 -9.41
N GLU A 9 46.23 4.59 -8.77
CA GLU A 9 46.39 4.70 -7.32
C GLU A 9 45.33 5.66 -6.73
N HIS A 10 44.31 5.08 -6.08
CA HIS A 10 43.26 5.78 -5.34
C HIS A 10 43.80 6.81 -4.34
N ASP A 11 45.02 6.59 -3.83
CA ASP A 11 45.65 7.43 -2.82
C ASP A 11 46.00 8.83 -3.36
N ALA A 12 46.30 8.94 -4.66
CA ALA A 12 46.57 10.24 -5.29
C ALA A 12 45.32 11.13 -5.31
N LEU A 13 44.14 10.54 -5.56
CA LEU A 13 42.88 11.28 -5.63
C LEU A 13 42.46 11.81 -4.26
N ILE A 14 42.69 11.04 -3.19
CA ILE A 14 42.40 11.45 -1.82
C ILE A 14 43.33 12.59 -1.40
N GLN A 15 44.62 12.50 -1.76
CA GLN A 15 45.61 13.54 -1.44
C GLN A 15 45.28 14.88 -2.13
N ASP A 16 44.80 14.84 -3.38
CA ASP A 16 44.38 16.04 -4.12
C ASP A 16 43.15 16.71 -3.49
N VAL A 17 42.18 15.92 -3.02
CA VAL A 17 40.99 16.45 -2.32
C VAL A 17 41.38 17.10 -1.00
N VAL A 18 42.22 16.44 -0.19
CA VAL A 18 42.68 17.00 1.10
C VAL A 18 43.45 18.31 0.87
N THR A 19 44.31 18.36 -0.15
CA THR A 19 45.06 19.56 -0.50
C THR A 19 44.15 20.70 -0.97
N ALA A 20 43.05 20.39 -1.66
CA ALA A 20 42.06 21.38 -2.08
C ALA A 20 41.30 22.02 -0.90
N PHE A 21 41.11 21.29 0.21
CA PHE A 21 40.41 21.80 1.39
C PHE A 21 41.31 22.62 2.34
N ASP A 22 42.62 22.33 2.39
CA ASP A 22 43.58 23.07 3.24
C ASP A 22 43.75 24.55 2.84
N GLY A 23 43.32 24.92 1.62
CA GLY A 23 43.38 26.30 1.12
C GLY A 23 42.08 27.10 1.24
N VAL A 24 40.98 26.50 1.70
CA VAL A 24 39.69 27.18 1.81
C VAL A 24 39.67 27.99 3.10
N GLU A 25 39.71 29.32 2.96
CA GLU A 25 39.58 30.25 4.08
C GLU A 25 38.17 30.11 4.67
N VAL A 26 38.08 29.41 5.80
CA VAL A 26 36.80 29.22 6.51
C VAL A 26 36.42 30.57 7.13
N PRO A 27 35.31 31.20 6.69
CA PRO A 27 34.89 32.47 7.27
C PRO A 27 34.64 32.29 8.77
N PRO A 28 34.95 33.31 9.59
CA PRO A 28 34.74 33.23 11.03
C PRO A 28 33.28 32.89 11.31
N MET A 29 33.07 31.85 12.10
CA MET A 29 31.74 31.40 12.49
C MET A 29 31.04 32.56 13.23
N PRO A 30 29.85 33.00 12.81
CA PRO A 30 29.14 34.06 13.51
C PRO A 30 28.91 33.64 14.96
N GLU A 31 29.01 34.60 15.89
CA GLU A 31 28.71 34.31 17.29
C GLU A 31 27.29 33.74 17.42
N VAL A 32 27.13 32.70 18.24
CA VAL A 32 25.85 31.99 18.43
C VAL A 32 24.70 32.96 18.71
N ALA A 33 24.97 34.06 19.43
CA ALA A 33 23.99 35.10 19.71
C ALA A 33 23.49 35.84 18.45
N GLN A 34 24.35 36.05 17.45
CA GLN A 34 23.98 36.67 16.17
C GLN A 34 23.17 35.69 15.30
N THR A 35 23.48 34.40 15.37
CA THR A 35 22.71 33.35 14.66
C THR A 35 21.31 33.20 15.24
N VAL A 36 21.17 33.21 16.57
CA VAL A 36 19.87 33.17 17.26
C VAL A 36 19.06 34.44 16.97
N ALA A 37 19.68 35.62 17.06
CA ALA A 37 19.01 36.88 16.76
C ALA A 37 18.59 36.98 15.28
N ALA A 38 19.37 36.42 14.34
CA ALA A 38 19.01 36.37 12.92
C ALA A 38 17.82 35.42 12.67
N LEU A 39 17.75 34.29 13.37
CA LEU A 39 16.63 33.34 13.29
C LEU A 39 15.34 33.94 13.89
N GLU A 40 15.43 34.64 15.01
CA GLU A 40 14.30 35.34 15.65
C GLU A 40 13.82 36.54 14.82
N ALA A 41 14.73 37.28 14.19
CA ALA A 41 14.38 38.35 13.27
C ALA A 41 13.70 37.81 11.99
N ALA A 42 14.16 36.67 11.47
CA ALA A 42 13.57 36.02 10.30
C ALA A 42 12.18 35.43 10.58
N SER A 43 11.92 34.94 11.79
CA SER A 43 10.59 34.43 12.18
C SER A 43 9.57 35.54 12.44
N SER A 44 10.05 36.71 12.86
CA SER A 44 9.19 37.87 13.20
C SER A 44 8.80 38.73 11.98
N SER A 45 9.52 38.60 10.86
CA SER A 45 9.24 39.32 9.62
C SER A 45 8.55 38.42 8.59
N SER A 46 7.27 38.11 8.80
CA SER A 46 6.45 37.53 7.73
C SER A 46 6.09 38.64 6.72
N PRO A 47 6.62 38.64 5.48
CA PRO A 47 6.30 39.68 4.51
C PRO A 47 4.90 39.44 3.97
N SER A 48 4.08 40.49 3.97
CA SER A 48 2.84 40.56 3.18
C SER A 48 3.10 40.10 1.74
N ALA A 49 2.27 39.18 1.26
CA ALA A 49 2.36 38.46 0.00
C ALA A 49 2.89 39.31 -1.19
N PRO A 50 3.82 38.77 -2.00
CA PRO A 50 4.29 39.45 -3.20
C PRO A 50 3.17 39.61 -4.22
N ARG A 51 3.05 40.81 -4.81
CA ARG A 51 2.20 41.06 -5.98
C ARG A 51 2.69 40.20 -7.15
N PRO A 52 1.80 39.48 -7.88
CA PRO A 52 2.21 38.66 -8.99
C PRO A 52 2.69 39.52 -10.16
N LEU A 53 3.90 39.23 -10.65
CA LEU A 53 4.41 39.76 -11.90
C LEU A 53 3.69 39.09 -13.09
N PRO A 54 3.50 39.80 -14.22
CA PRO A 54 2.78 39.28 -15.38
C PRO A 54 3.66 38.26 -16.12
N PHE A 55 3.42 36.97 -15.88
CA PHE A 55 4.01 35.91 -16.70
C PHE A 55 3.29 35.81 -18.05
N TYR A 56 4.06 35.98 -19.12
CA TYR A 56 3.71 35.52 -20.46
C TYR A 56 3.41 34.02 -20.41
N ARG A 57 2.14 33.64 -20.52
CA ARG A 57 1.72 32.25 -20.71
C ARG A 57 2.14 31.81 -22.11
N ARG A 58 3.23 31.04 -22.21
CA ARG A 58 3.32 30.02 -23.26
C ARG A 58 2.23 28.97 -22.98
N PRO A 59 1.50 28.46 -23.97
CA PRO A 59 0.58 27.35 -23.74
C PRO A 59 1.41 26.11 -23.42
N ALA A 60 1.64 25.87 -22.13
CA ALA A 60 2.01 24.54 -21.66
C ALA A 60 0.84 23.62 -22.03
N MET A 61 1.09 22.66 -22.93
CA MET A 61 0.14 21.62 -23.22
C MET A 61 -0.11 20.84 -21.93
N LYS A 62 -1.39 20.71 -21.55
CA LYS A 62 -1.84 19.88 -20.44
C LYS A 62 -1.66 18.40 -20.87
N PHE A 63 -0.45 17.87 -20.77
CA PHE A 63 -0.13 16.47 -21.10
C PHE A 63 -0.31 15.51 -19.93
N ILE A 64 -0.97 15.94 -18.85
CA ILE A 64 -1.37 15.06 -17.77
C ILE A 64 -2.83 14.68 -18.02
N ALA A 65 -3.03 13.66 -18.85
CA ALA A 65 -4.24 12.85 -18.73
C ALA A 65 -4.02 11.96 -17.49
N PRO A 66 -4.94 11.95 -16.52
CA PRO A 66 -4.80 11.10 -15.35
C PRO A 66 -4.98 9.65 -15.79
N LEU A 67 -3.89 8.91 -15.78
CA LEU A 67 -3.81 7.46 -15.79
C LEU A 67 -3.49 7.10 -14.32
N SER A 68 -4.27 6.36 -13.55
CA SER A 68 -5.47 5.55 -13.82
C SER A 68 -6.27 5.37 -12.52
N ALA A 69 -7.48 5.95 -12.44
CA ALA A 69 -8.38 5.76 -11.30
C ALA A 69 -8.74 4.29 -10.97
N ALA A 70 -8.62 3.37 -11.92
CA ALA A 70 -8.96 1.96 -11.71
C ALA A 70 -7.89 1.18 -10.93
N ALA A 71 -6.59 1.43 -11.17
CA ALA A 71 -5.48 0.83 -10.41
C ALA A 71 -5.56 1.19 -8.92
N VAL A 72 -5.98 2.42 -8.71
CA VAL A 72 -6.11 3.09 -7.43
C VAL A 72 -7.32 2.56 -6.63
N ALA A 73 -8.42 2.21 -7.31
CA ALA A 73 -9.61 1.65 -6.67
C ALA A 73 -9.38 0.27 -6.03
N GLY A 74 -8.47 -0.55 -6.58
CA GLY A 74 -8.14 -1.88 -6.05
C GLY A 74 -7.33 -1.85 -4.75
N LEU A 75 -6.44 -0.87 -4.60
CA LEU A 75 -5.60 -0.71 -3.40
C LEU A 75 -6.41 -0.45 -2.13
N ALA A 76 -7.52 0.29 -2.24
CA ALA A 76 -8.34 0.62 -1.07
C ALA A 76 -9.17 -0.56 -0.53
N VAL A 77 -9.45 -1.59 -1.34
CA VAL A 77 -10.14 -2.80 -0.87
C VAL A 77 -9.20 -3.68 -0.04
N MET A 78 -7.93 -3.79 -0.44
CA MET A 78 -6.93 -4.65 0.23
C MET A 78 -6.65 -4.25 1.68
N LEU A 79 -6.83 -2.98 2.02
CA LEU A 79 -6.63 -2.46 3.38
C LEU A 79 -7.60 -3.03 4.42
N SER A 80 -8.69 -3.65 3.94
CA SER A 80 -9.78 -4.11 4.79
C SER A 80 -9.57 -5.56 5.29
N ILE A 81 -8.78 -6.39 4.60
CA ILE A 81 -8.95 -7.87 4.60
C ILE A 81 -8.13 -8.64 5.65
N VAL A 82 -7.27 -8.00 6.41
CA VAL A 82 -6.47 -8.72 7.42
C VAL A 82 -7.33 -8.86 8.68
N PHE A 83 -7.66 -10.08 9.19
CA PHE A 83 -7.86 -10.50 10.62
C PHE A 83 -8.83 -11.71 10.79
N LEU A 84 -8.49 -12.74 11.62
CA LEU A 84 -9.31 -13.95 11.93
C LEU A 84 -9.18 -14.42 13.41
N GLY A 85 -10.28 -14.81 14.08
CA GLY A 85 -10.39 -14.92 15.56
C GLY A 85 -10.14 -16.28 16.28
N ALA A 86 -10.07 -16.24 17.64
CA ALA A 86 -9.98 -17.38 18.59
C ALA A 86 -10.87 -17.18 19.86
N ALA A 87 -10.60 -17.83 21.03
CA ALA A 87 -11.52 -17.93 22.20
C ALA A 87 -11.06 -17.15 23.48
N PRO A 88 -11.88 -16.98 24.56
CA PRO A 88 -11.71 -15.95 25.63
C PRO A 88 -10.80 -16.13 26.90
N SER A 89 -10.15 -15.04 27.42
CA SER A 89 -9.67 -14.66 28.77
C SER A 89 -10.37 -13.42 29.44
N PRO A 90 -10.25 -13.26 30.77
CA PRO A 90 -10.96 -12.21 31.53
C PRO A 90 -10.39 -10.78 31.47
N ALA A 91 -9.17 -10.55 30.99
CA ALA A 91 -8.48 -9.26 31.14
C ALA A 91 -8.99 -8.15 30.19
N TYR A 92 -9.57 -8.54 29.06
CA TYR A 92 -10.04 -7.65 27.99
C TYR A 92 -11.56 -7.37 28.06
N ALA A 93 -12.27 -8.02 28.99
CA ALA A 93 -13.72 -7.97 29.08
C ALA A 93 -14.29 -6.55 29.27
N GLN A 94 -13.58 -5.69 30.02
CA GLN A 94 -14.02 -4.30 30.23
C GLN A 94 -13.89 -3.45 28.96
N VAL A 95 -12.83 -3.66 28.18
CA VAL A 95 -12.62 -2.99 26.90
C VAL A 95 -13.73 -3.41 25.93
N ARG A 96 -13.99 -4.71 25.84
CA ARG A 96 -15.07 -5.24 25.01
C ARG A 96 -16.44 -4.72 25.42
N GLU A 97 -16.72 -4.59 26.71
CA GLU A 97 -17.99 -4.01 27.18
C GLU A 97 -18.20 -2.59 26.66
N GLN A 98 -17.15 -1.76 26.67
CA GLN A 98 -17.23 -0.40 26.11
C GLN A 98 -17.33 -0.41 24.58
N LEU A 99 -16.55 -1.26 23.90
CA LEU A 99 -16.61 -1.42 22.44
C LEU A 99 -17.98 -1.86 21.95
N ASN A 100 -18.69 -2.70 22.71
CA ASN A 100 -20.07 -3.11 22.39
C ASN A 100 -21.08 -1.95 22.41
N ALA A 101 -20.76 -0.85 23.11
CA ALA A 101 -21.59 0.36 23.14
C ALA A 101 -21.21 1.38 22.04
N ILE A 102 -20.09 1.16 21.34
CA ILE A 102 -19.64 2.03 20.26
C ILE A 102 -20.49 1.78 19.01
N GLN A 103 -20.95 2.83 18.34
CA GLN A 103 -21.63 2.73 17.05
C GLN A 103 -20.87 3.42 15.93
N THR A 104 -20.07 4.43 16.27
CA THR A 104 -19.27 5.18 15.30
C THR A 104 -17.86 5.38 15.82
N ALA A 105 -16.90 5.45 14.90
CA ALA A 105 -15.52 5.78 15.21
C ALA A 105 -14.86 6.53 14.06
N THR A 106 -13.86 7.34 14.37
CA THR A 106 -12.87 7.82 13.39
C THR A 106 -11.46 7.56 13.91
N PHE A 107 -10.52 7.31 13.02
CA PHE A 107 -9.12 7.01 13.36
C PHE A 107 -8.26 7.13 12.11
N THR A 108 -6.94 7.09 12.29
CA THR A 108 -5.97 7.01 11.20
C THR A 108 -5.30 5.64 11.23
N MET A 109 -5.26 4.98 10.07
CA MET A 109 -4.45 3.78 9.84
C MET A 109 -3.18 4.18 9.11
N THR A 110 -2.04 3.82 9.67
CA THR A 110 -0.73 4.08 9.11
C THR A 110 -0.06 2.75 8.83
N MET A 111 0.11 2.41 7.55
CA MET A 111 0.89 1.26 7.15
C MET A 111 2.32 1.68 6.91
N ASN A 112 3.24 1.01 7.57
CA ASN A 112 4.64 1.13 7.31
C ASN A 112 5.07 -0.04 6.41
N SER A 113 5.93 0.26 5.45
CA SER A 113 6.60 -0.73 4.60
C SER A 113 8.01 -0.24 4.29
N ASP A 114 8.86 -1.10 3.73
CA ASP A 114 10.18 -0.70 3.25
C ASP A 114 10.10 0.38 2.14
N GLN A 115 8.93 0.55 1.53
CA GLN A 115 8.72 1.50 0.44
C GLN A 115 8.22 2.87 0.88
N GLY A 116 7.84 3.00 2.15
CA GLY A 116 7.31 4.23 2.73
C GLY A 116 6.11 3.97 3.65
N GLU A 117 5.61 5.07 4.17
CA GLU A 117 4.46 5.15 5.06
C GLU A 117 3.23 5.57 4.27
N ILE A 118 2.11 4.89 4.49
CA ILE A 118 0.81 5.19 3.89
C ILE A 118 -0.20 5.43 5.01
N ALA A 119 -0.71 6.65 5.11
CA ALA A 119 -1.75 7.03 6.07
C ALA A 119 -3.14 7.05 5.41
N VAL A 120 -4.13 6.53 6.13
CA VAL A 120 -5.52 6.37 5.69
C VAL A 120 -6.44 6.89 6.78
N ASP A 121 -7.25 7.89 6.46
CA ASP A 121 -8.28 8.37 7.37
C ASP A 121 -9.51 7.48 7.29
N CYS A 122 -10.02 7.04 8.43
CA CYS A 122 -11.10 6.07 8.51
C CYS A 122 -12.29 6.64 9.29
N TRP A 123 -13.49 6.33 8.80
CA TRP A 123 -14.77 6.55 9.46
C TRP A 123 -15.52 5.22 9.48
N VAL A 124 -16.05 4.84 10.63
CA VAL A 124 -16.80 3.60 10.79
C VAL A 124 -18.16 3.90 11.39
N LYS A 125 -19.18 3.22 10.87
CA LYS A 125 -20.51 3.12 11.45
C LYS A 125 -20.82 1.63 11.60
N SER A 126 -20.52 1.12 12.79
CA SER A 126 -20.63 -0.29 13.15
C SER A 126 -22.08 -0.65 13.53
N PRO A 127 -22.58 -1.83 13.14
CA PRO A 127 -21.91 -2.82 12.29
C PRO A 127 -21.95 -2.43 10.81
N GLY A 128 -20.90 -2.81 10.10
CA GLY A 128 -21.00 -3.15 8.68
C GLY A 128 -20.80 -2.00 7.69
N HIS A 129 -20.48 -0.78 8.14
CA HIS A 129 -20.19 0.33 7.24
C HIS A 129 -18.85 1.00 7.56
N MET A 130 -18.05 1.19 6.53
CA MET A 130 -16.78 1.88 6.64
C MET A 130 -16.59 2.84 5.47
N ARG A 131 -15.98 3.99 5.75
CA ARG A 131 -15.45 4.90 4.75
C ARG A 131 -13.97 5.10 5.04
N GLN A 132 -13.16 5.10 4.00
CA GLN A 132 -11.73 5.36 4.08
C GLN A 132 -11.37 6.46 3.09
N LYS A 133 -10.36 7.24 3.42
CA LYS A 133 -9.73 8.21 2.53
C LYS A 133 -8.23 8.00 2.56
N LEU A 134 -7.66 7.77 1.39
CA LEU A 134 -6.23 7.65 1.17
C LEU A 134 -5.80 8.68 0.13
N THR A 135 -4.68 9.36 0.37
CA THR A 135 -4.05 10.24 -0.63
C THR A 135 -2.82 9.54 -1.21
N MET A 136 -2.87 9.19 -2.49
CA MET A 136 -1.72 8.64 -3.23
C MET A 136 -1.45 9.47 -4.47
N PHE A 137 -0.17 9.73 -4.77
CA PHE A 137 0.25 10.51 -5.94
C PHE A 137 -0.43 11.88 -6.04
N GLY A 138 -0.72 12.51 -4.89
CA GLY A 138 -1.43 13.78 -4.81
C GLY A 138 -2.92 13.71 -5.17
N GLN A 139 -3.50 12.51 -5.27
CA GLN A 139 -4.91 12.29 -5.54
C GLN A 139 -5.59 11.64 -4.34
N ASP A 140 -6.78 12.13 -4.02
CA ASP A 140 -7.63 11.55 -2.99
C ASP A 140 -8.46 10.40 -3.57
N ILE A 141 -8.47 9.31 -2.81
CA ILE A 141 -9.14 8.06 -3.09
C ILE A 141 -10.05 7.81 -1.92
N ILE A 142 -11.34 7.71 -2.19
CA ILE A 142 -12.33 7.52 -1.15
C ILE A 142 -12.99 6.17 -1.39
N SER A 143 -12.95 5.30 -0.41
CA SER A 143 -13.66 4.03 -0.47
C SER A 143 -14.78 4.00 0.56
N VAL A 144 -15.93 3.51 0.13
CA VAL A 144 -17.10 3.28 0.97
C VAL A 144 -17.42 1.80 0.88
N ILE A 145 -17.43 1.13 2.02
CA ILE A 145 -17.64 -0.31 2.15
C ILE A 145 -18.93 -0.54 2.91
N ASP A 146 -19.79 -1.37 2.35
CA ASP A 146 -20.93 -1.96 3.03
C ASP A 146 -20.68 -3.46 3.12
N PHE A 147 -20.29 -3.92 4.31
CA PHE A 147 -20.01 -5.32 4.59
C PHE A 147 -21.28 -6.16 4.59
N SER A 148 -22.45 -5.56 4.85
CA SER A 148 -23.74 -6.26 4.84
C SER A 148 -24.23 -6.53 3.42
N GLU A 149 -24.00 -5.59 2.51
CA GLU A 149 -24.24 -5.78 1.07
C GLU A 149 -23.08 -6.47 0.35
N GLN A 150 -21.93 -6.63 1.01
CA GLN A 150 -20.70 -7.17 0.43
C GLN A 150 -20.26 -6.37 -0.80
N ARG A 151 -20.31 -5.04 -0.70
CA ARG A 151 -19.96 -4.13 -1.79
C ARG A 151 -19.00 -3.05 -1.33
N ILE A 152 -18.07 -2.70 -2.21
CA ILE A 152 -17.22 -1.52 -2.05
C ILE A 152 -17.41 -0.60 -3.25
N MET A 153 -17.49 0.70 -2.98
CA MET A 153 -17.42 1.77 -3.96
C MET A 153 -16.14 2.59 -3.72
N SER A 154 -15.25 2.60 -4.69
CA SER A 154 -14.06 3.45 -4.70
C SER A 154 -14.28 4.66 -5.61
N LEU A 155 -14.00 5.85 -5.11
CA LEU A 155 -14.13 7.13 -5.80
C LEU A 155 -12.73 7.71 -6.00
N VAL A 156 -12.43 8.10 -7.25
CA VAL A 156 -11.23 8.85 -7.58
C VAL A 156 -11.66 10.23 -8.07
N GLU A 157 -11.50 11.23 -7.19
CA GLU A 157 -12.06 12.57 -7.38
C GLU A 157 -11.47 13.27 -8.61
N ALA A 158 -10.16 13.10 -8.85
CA ALA A 158 -9.47 13.69 -9.99
C ALA A 158 -10.10 13.29 -11.34
N ASP A 159 -10.59 12.05 -11.44
CA ASP A 159 -11.10 11.46 -12.67
C ASP A 159 -12.62 11.44 -12.75
N ARG A 160 -13.27 11.84 -11.64
CA ARG A 160 -14.70 11.65 -11.38
C ARG A 160 -15.12 10.23 -11.76
N LEU A 161 -14.38 9.25 -11.24
CA LEU A 161 -14.65 7.83 -11.47
C LEU A 161 -15.14 7.20 -10.16
N ALA A 162 -16.25 6.47 -10.26
CA ALA A 162 -16.74 5.58 -9.23
C ALA A 162 -16.60 4.14 -9.75
N SER A 163 -15.87 3.33 -9.03
CA SER A 163 -15.70 1.91 -9.31
C SER A 163 -16.36 1.10 -8.22
N PHE A 164 -17.14 0.09 -8.60
CA PHE A 164 -17.75 -0.85 -7.68
C PHE A 164 -17.01 -2.17 -7.75
N ALA A 165 -16.82 -2.84 -6.61
CA ALA A 165 -16.46 -4.24 -6.58
C ALA A 165 -17.44 -5.03 -5.71
N ASP A 166 -17.74 -6.24 -6.16
CA ASP A 166 -18.59 -7.20 -5.48
C ASP A 166 -17.71 -8.15 -4.66
N MET A 167 -17.92 -8.17 -3.35
CA MET A 167 -17.23 -9.02 -2.38
C MET A 167 -18.03 -10.30 -2.05
N SER A 168 -19.19 -10.52 -2.66
CA SER A 168 -19.98 -11.75 -2.44
C SER A 168 -19.33 -13.00 -3.02
N GLY A 169 -18.37 -12.82 -3.93
CA GLY A 169 -17.54 -13.89 -4.44
C GLY A 169 -16.44 -14.36 -3.48
N LEU A 170 -16.30 -13.72 -2.31
CA LEU A 170 -15.27 -14.08 -1.33
C LEU A 170 -15.70 -15.27 -0.49
N PRO A 171 -14.80 -16.23 -0.21
CA PRO A 171 -15.03 -17.29 0.75
C PRO A 171 -15.60 -16.79 2.08
N GLU A 172 -16.51 -17.57 2.67
CA GLU A 172 -17.09 -17.27 3.97
C GLU A 172 -15.99 -17.13 5.04
N GLY A 173 -16.01 -16.04 5.80
CA GLY A 173 -14.98 -15.70 6.78
C GLY A 173 -13.83 -14.84 6.23
N GLN A 174 -13.78 -14.56 4.93
CA GLN A 174 -12.80 -13.63 4.32
C GLN A 174 -13.39 -12.24 4.03
N ILE A 175 -14.68 -12.06 4.30
CA ILE A 175 -15.27 -10.72 4.28
C ILE A 175 -14.94 -10.14 5.66
N PRO A 176 -14.02 -9.17 5.73
CA PRO A 176 -13.60 -8.61 7.00
C PRO A 176 -14.77 -7.89 7.66
N ASP A 177 -14.78 -7.87 8.98
CA ASP A 177 -15.70 -7.01 9.71
C ASP A 177 -15.17 -5.56 9.68
N ASP A 178 -15.98 -4.59 10.15
CA ASP A 178 -15.45 -3.26 10.41
C ASP A 178 -14.47 -3.29 11.60
N ILE A 179 -13.51 -2.34 11.66
CA ILE A 179 -12.45 -2.38 12.69
C ILE A 179 -13.00 -2.42 14.13
N VAL A 180 -14.21 -1.88 14.36
CA VAL A 180 -14.79 -1.83 15.70
C VAL A 180 -15.25 -3.23 16.09
N GLU A 181 -15.86 -3.97 15.16
CA GLU A 181 -16.15 -5.39 15.34
C GLU A 181 -14.86 -6.20 15.49
N GLU A 182 -13.80 -5.91 14.73
CA GLU A 182 -12.50 -6.58 14.91
C GLU A 182 -11.98 -6.41 16.35
N PHE A 183 -12.00 -5.20 16.89
CA PHE A 183 -11.62 -4.98 18.29
C PHE A 183 -12.56 -5.66 19.29
N ARG A 184 -13.85 -5.84 18.98
CA ARG A 184 -14.76 -6.65 19.82
C ARG A 184 -14.45 -8.14 19.74
N ASN A 185 -13.97 -8.58 18.58
CA ASN A 185 -13.65 -9.95 18.23
C ASN A 185 -12.21 -10.35 18.56
N ILE A 186 -11.34 -9.41 18.98
CA ILE A 186 -10.05 -9.73 19.61
C ILE A 186 -10.37 -10.67 20.74
N SER A 187 -10.02 -11.93 20.50
CA SER A 187 -10.44 -12.96 21.41
C SER A 187 -9.70 -12.72 22.70
N ASP A 188 -10.51 -12.63 23.73
CA ASP A 188 -10.17 -12.51 25.12
C ASP A 188 -8.93 -13.42 25.46
N GLY A 189 -8.70 -14.59 24.83
CA GLY A 189 -7.58 -15.54 25.10
C GLY A 189 -6.32 -15.34 24.26
N ASN A 190 -6.40 -14.48 23.26
CA ASN A 190 -5.26 -14.02 22.48
C ASN A 190 -4.71 -12.70 22.99
N SER A 191 -5.27 -12.10 24.06
CA SER A 191 -4.78 -10.86 24.63
C SER A 191 -4.27 -11.05 26.06
N VAL A 192 -3.17 -10.40 26.40
CA VAL A 192 -2.55 -10.42 27.71
C VAL A 192 -2.30 -8.99 28.16
N LEU A 193 -2.88 -8.60 29.31
CA LEU A 193 -2.52 -7.34 29.96
C LEU A 193 -1.06 -7.42 30.41
N ILE A 194 -0.21 -6.61 29.81
CA ILE A 194 1.22 -6.52 30.13
C ILE A 194 1.43 -5.62 31.35
N GLY A 195 0.71 -4.51 31.41
CA GLY A 195 0.79 -3.54 32.49
C GLY A 195 0.45 -2.14 32.03
N GLU A 196 0.94 -1.17 32.78
CA GLU A 196 0.83 0.25 32.44
C GLU A 196 2.06 0.70 31.64
N GLU A 197 1.85 1.49 30.60
CA GLU A 197 2.88 2.08 29.75
C GLU A 197 2.55 3.55 29.46
N GLU A 198 3.56 4.41 29.46
CA GLU A 198 3.39 5.84 29.16
C GLU A 198 3.69 6.10 27.68
N ILE A 199 2.71 6.61 26.94
CA ILE A 199 2.86 7.07 25.54
C ILE A 199 2.49 8.54 25.48
N ASP A 200 3.38 9.37 24.94
CA ASP A 200 3.18 10.82 24.79
C ASP A 200 2.73 11.53 26.09
N GLY A 201 3.21 11.05 27.24
CA GLY A 201 2.87 11.60 28.56
C GLY A 201 1.54 11.12 29.14
N VAL A 202 0.88 10.14 28.51
CA VAL A 202 -0.38 9.54 28.97
C VAL A 202 -0.13 8.11 29.43
N LEU A 203 -0.55 7.77 30.65
CA LEU A 203 -0.46 6.42 31.21
C LEU A 203 -1.60 5.55 30.67
N LEU A 204 -1.27 4.46 30.00
CA LEU A 204 -2.19 3.59 29.28
C LEU A 204 -2.01 2.14 29.73
N LEU A 205 -3.07 1.33 29.61
CA LEU A 205 -3.00 -0.12 29.79
C LEU A 205 -2.59 -0.77 28.48
N ARG A 206 -1.48 -1.52 28.47
CA ARG A 206 -1.03 -2.26 27.30
C ARG A 206 -1.51 -3.70 27.32
N TYR A 207 -2.14 -4.11 26.24
CA TYR A 207 -2.52 -5.47 25.94
C TYR A 207 -1.71 -5.96 24.75
N ASP A 208 -0.93 -7.02 24.91
CA ASP A 208 -0.34 -7.70 23.75
C ASP A 208 -1.32 -8.72 23.25
N PHE A 209 -1.42 -8.86 21.93
CA PHE A 209 -2.27 -9.85 21.31
C PHE A 209 -1.65 -10.53 20.09
N SER A 210 -2.18 -11.70 19.73
CA SER A 210 -1.81 -12.38 18.49
C SER A 210 -3.05 -12.90 17.77
N GLN A 211 -3.09 -12.71 16.45
CA GLN A 211 -4.24 -13.06 15.64
C GLN A 211 -3.75 -13.59 14.29
N GLY A 212 -3.95 -14.89 14.05
CA GLY A 212 -3.41 -15.56 12.87
C GLY A 212 -1.89 -15.41 12.76
N GLU A 213 -1.45 -14.83 11.65
CA GLU A 213 -0.04 -14.53 11.35
C GLU A 213 0.42 -13.20 11.91
N TYR A 214 -0.43 -12.47 12.63
CA TYR A 214 -0.10 -11.17 13.18
C TYR A 214 0.10 -11.25 14.69
N GLU A 215 0.99 -10.40 15.17
CA GLU A 215 1.14 -10.06 16.58
C GLU A 215 1.09 -8.55 16.73
N GLY A 216 0.62 -8.09 17.88
CA GLY A 216 0.36 -6.68 18.08
C GLY A 216 0.24 -6.29 19.54
N SER A 217 0.15 -4.99 19.73
CA SER A 217 -0.07 -4.36 21.02
C SER A 217 -1.20 -3.35 20.88
N MET A 218 -2.07 -3.31 21.88
CA MET A 218 -3.15 -2.34 21.99
C MET A 218 -2.96 -1.56 23.28
N TRP A 219 -3.01 -0.24 23.18
CA TRP A 219 -2.99 0.65 24.33
C TRP A 219 -4.37 1.21 24.58
N VAL A 220 -4.82 1.10 25.82
CA VAL A 220 -6.18 1.42 26.28
C VAL A 220 -6.12 2.49 27.35
N ASP A 221 -6.96 3.51 27.23
CA ASP A 221 -7.11 4.52 28.28
C ASP A 221 -7.84 3.90 29.49
N PRO A 222 -7.22 3.82 30.69
CA PRO A 222 -7.84 3.21 31.87
C PRO A 222 -9.09 3.95 32.37
N SER A 223 -9.30 5.21 31.99
CA SER A 223 -10.46 6.00 32.39
C SER A 223 -11.70 5.71 31.55
N THR A 224 -11.52 5.40 30.27
CA THR A 224 -12.60 5.10 29.33
C THR A 224 -12.73 3.62 29.02
N ASN A 225 -11.70 2.81 29.28
CA ASN A 225 -11.52 1.45 28.79
C ASN A 225 -11.68 1.33 27.27
N LEU A 226 -11.25 2.35 26.52
CA LEU A 226 -11.26 2.33 25.06
C LEU A 226 -9.84 2.37 24.48
N PRO A 227 -9.60 1.72 23.33
CA PRO A 227 -8.31 1.79 22.64
C PRO A 227 -7.98 3.23 22.24
N VAL A 228 -6.71 3.60 22.38
CA VAL A 228 -6.16 4.87 21.89
C VAL A 228 -5.08 4.66 20.82
N ARG A 229 -4.50 3.47 20.77
CA ARG A 229 -3.53 3.04 19.77
C ARG A 229 -3.55 1.52 19.64
N SER A 230 -3.35 1.01 18.43
CA SER A 230 -3.09 -0.38 18.15
C SER A 230 -1.93 -0.47 17.17
N GLU A 231 -1.02 -1.41 17.38
CA GLU A 231 0.10 -1.72 16.49
C GLU A 231 0.08 -3.19 16.16
N MET A 232 0.35 -3.53 14.90
CA MET A 232 0.36 -4.90 14.42
C MET A 232 1.50 -5.10 13.44
N VAL A 233 2.15 -6.25 13.53
CA VAL A 233 3.20 -6.68 12.62
C VAL A 233 2.96 -8.13 12.23
N HIS A 234 3.43 -8.51 11.05
CA HIS A 234 3.44 -9.91 10.63
C HIS A 234 4.45 -10.68 11.49
N ARG A 235 4.12 -11.87 11.99
CA ARG A 235 4.98 -12.66 12.90
C ARG A 235 6.31 -13.08 12.25
N GLU A 236 6.31 -13.24 10.93
CA GLU A 236 7.51 -13.54 10.15
C GLU A 236 8.31 -12.28 9.74
N ALA A 237 7.85 -11.09 10.13
CA ALA A 237 8.63 -9.87 9.95
C ALA A 237 9.97 -10.00 10.68
N THR A 238 11.05 -9.75 9.95
CA THR A 238 12.39 -9.66 10.57
C THR A 238 12.48 -8.43 11.47
N ALA A 239 13.43 -8.41 12.42
CA ALA A 239 13.64 -7.25 13.29
C ALA A 239 13.94 -5.93 12.52
N ASP A 240 14.40 -6.03 11.27
CA ASP A 240 14.67 -4.90 10.39
C ASP A 240 13.48 -4.54 9.48
N SER A 241 12.44 -5.39 9.41
CA SER A 241 11.25 -5.15 8.59
C SER A 241 10.45 -4.01 9.20
N LYS A 242 10.23 -2.95 8.40
CA LYS A 242 9.33 -1.87 8.78
C LYS A 242 7.86 -2.18 8.47
N THR A 243 7.55 -3.42 8.07
CA THR A 243 6.18 -3.79 7.68
C THR A 243 5.29 -3.93 8.91
N GLY A 244 4.34 -3.01 9.05
CA GLY A 244 3.40 -3.01 10.17
C GLY A 244 2.25 -2.03 9.97
N LEU A 245 1.21 -2.20 10.77
CA LEU A 245 0.02 -1.37 10.80
C LEU A 245 -0.08 -0.69 12.16
N VAL A 246 -0.20 0.63 12.15
CA VAL A 246 -0.51 1.45 13.32
C VAL A 246 -1.91 2.02 13.15
N ILE A 247 -2.76 1.90 14.15
CA ILE A 247 -4.10 2.49 14.18
C ILE A 247 -4.16 3.42 15.39
N ASP A 248 -4.35 4.71 15.18
CA ASP A 248 -4.36 5.70 16.24
C ASP A 248 -5.33 6.86 15.96
N GLN A 249 -5.27 7.92 16.79
CA GLN A 249 -6.15 9.09 16.69
C GLN A 249 -7.65 8.75 16.79
N PHE A 250 -7.97 7.76 17.63
CA PHE A 250 -9.35 7.34 17.84
C PHE A 250 -10.23 8.47 18.39
N VAL A 251 -11.37 8.67 17.74
CA VAL A 251 -12.52 9.39 18.30
C VAL A 251 -13.69 8.43 18.31
N TRP A 252 -14.14 8.07 19.52
CA TRP A 252 -15.22 7.11 19.75
C TRP A 252 -16.57 7.80 19.87
N ASN A 253 -17.60 7.21 19.24
CA ASN A 253 -18.96 7.75 19.14
C ASN A 253 -19.08 9.21 18.62
N PRO A 254 -18.29 9.66 17.61
CA PRO A 254 -18.53 10.95 17.00
C PRO A 254 -19.86 10.95 16.26
N ALA A 255 -20.54 12.09 16.22
CA ALA A 255 -21.69 12.26 15.36
C ALA A 255 -21.23 12.27 13.89
N LEU A 256 -21.53 11.20 13.15
CA LEU A 256 -21.19 11.07 11.73
C LEU A 256 -22.46 11.21 10.88
N ASP A 257 -22.33 11.89 9.74
CA ASP A 257 -23.39 11.98 8.76
C ASP A 257 -23.58 10.62 8.07
N ALA A 258 -24.82 10.12 8.02
CA ALA A 258 -25.13 8.84 7.40
C ALA A 258 -24.76 8.80 5.91
N SER A 259 -24.78 9.95 5.22
CA SER A 259 -24.42 10.05 3.81
C SER A 259 -22.93 9.76 3.52
N LEU A 260 -22.06 9.77 4.53
CA LEU A 260 -20.66 9.35 4.37
C LEU A 260 -20.53 7.88 3.98
N PHE A 261 -21.53 7.07 4.34
CA PHE A 261 -21.52 5.61 4.20
C PHE A 261 -22.44 5.12 3.08
N GLU A 262 -23.11 6.01 2.36
CA GLU A 262 -23.98 5.61 1.24
C GLU A 262 -23.13 5.19 0.04
N LEU A 263 -23.44 4.04 -0.56
CA LEU A 263 -22.92 3.60 -1.86
C LEU A 263 -23.55 4.37 -3.03
N LYS A 264 -23.66 5.71 -2.89
CA LYS A 264 -24.27 6.61 -3.85
C LYS A 264 -23.19 7.33 -4.64
N VAL A 265 -23.20 7.11 -5.95
CA VAL A 265 -22.31 7.79 -6.89
C VAL A 265 -22.59 9.29 -6.89
N PRO A 266 -21.59 10.16 -6.62
CA PRO A 266 -21.78 11.60 -6.67
C PRO A 266 -22.13 12.09 -8.09
N GLU A 267 -22.77 13.26 -8.18
CA GLU A 267 -23.17 13.82 -9.47
C GLU A 267 -21.94 14.09 -10.38
N GLY A 268 -22.04 13.70 -11.64
CA GLY A 268 -20.98 13.92 -12.64
C GLY A 268 -19.86 12.88 -12.63
N TYR A 269 -19.97 11.85 -11.78
CA TYR A 269 -19.08 10.69 -11.81
C TYR A 269 -19.48 9.69 -12.90
N ARG A 270 -18.49 9.08 -13.52
CA ARG A 270 -18.65 7.90 -14.37
C ARG A 270 -18.59 6.65 -13.49
N THR A 271 -19.30 5.61 -13.89
CA THR A 271 -19.35 4.35 -13.13
C THR A 271 -18.66 3.23 -13.88
N HIS A 272 -17.97 2.36 -13.14
CA HIS A 272 -17.37 1.13 -13.64
C HIS A 272 -17.60 -0.01 -12.64
N GLU A 273 -17.85 -1.22 -13.13
CA GLU A 273 -18.00 -2.42 -12.30
C GLU A 273 -16.75 -3.27 -12.46
N ILE A 274 -16.10 -3.57 -11.35
CA ILE A 274 -14.92 -4.41 -11.25
C ILE A 274 -15.39 -5.83 -10.91
N SER A 275 -15.33 -6.74 -11.90
CA SER A 275 -15.53 -8.16 -11.66
C SER A 275 -14.24 -8.77 -11.12
N VAL A 276 -14.32 -9.36 -9.93
CA VAL A 276 -13.18 -10.03 -9.27
C VAL A 276 -12.88 -11.41 -9.87
N GLN A 277 -13.87 -12.08 -10.46
CA GLN A 277 -13.78 -13.53 -10.69
C GLN A 277 -13.28 -13.99 -12.06
N GLN A 278 -13.29 -13.17 -13.11
CA GLN A 278 -13.17 -13.74 -14.46
C GLN A 278 -11.75 -13.95 -15.02
N ASP A 279 -10.73 -13.19 -14.60
CA ASP A 279 -9.41 -13.24 -15.26
C ASP A 279 -8.20 -13.03 -14.31
N GLY A 280 -8.34 -13.28 -13.01
CA GLY A 280 -7.31 -12.93 -12.01
C GLY A 280 -5.88 -13.42 -12.33
N VAL A 281 -5.75 -14.63 -12.89
CA VAL A 281 -4.44 -15.18 -13.32
C VAL A 281 -3.88 -14.46 -14.55
N GLU A 282 -4.72 -14.10 -15.52
CA GLU A 282 -4.27 -13.39 -16.72
C GLU A 282 -3.89 -11.94 -16.39
N ASP A 283 -4.67 -11.29 -15.53
CA ASP A 283 -4.36 -9.97 -15.00
C ASP A 283 -3.04 -10.00 -14.20
N LEU A 284 -2.86 -11.00 -13.34
CA LEU A 284 -1.61 -11.23 -12.59
C LEU A 284 -0.41 -11.34 -13.54
N LYS A 285 -0.51 -12.12 -14.61
CA LYS A 285 0.57 -12.25 -15.61
C LYS A 285 0.93 -10.92 -16.24
N ILE A 286 -0.06 -10.10 -16.59
CA ILE A 286 0.17 -8.78 -17.15
C ILE A 286 0.90 -7.88 -16.14
N VAL A 287 0.48 -7.88 -14.88
CA VAL A 287 1.18 -7.06 -13.88
C VAL A 287 2.60 -7.56 -13.64
N LEU A 288 2.83 -8.87 -13.60
CA LEU A 288 4.18 -9.41 -13.51
C LEU A 288 5.06 -8.98 -14.71
N GLN A 289 4.51 -8.89 -15.92
CA GLN A 289 5.22 -8.30 -17.07
C GLN A 289 5.56 -6.83 -16.86
N LEU A 290 4.66 -6.03 -16.28
CA LEU A 290 4.95 -4.63 -15.94
C LEU A 290 6.14 -4.51 -15.00
N PHE A 291 6.18 -5.34 -13.96
CA PHE A 291 7.29 -5.36 -13.01
C PHE A 291 8.60 -5.80 -13.69
N ALA A 292 8.57 -6.86 -14.49
CA ALA A 292 9.74 -7.31 -15.23
C ALA A 292 10.25 -6.20 -16.16
N TYR A 293 9.37 -5.53 -16.92
CA TYR A 293 9.74 -4.40 -17.78
C TYR A 293 10.44 -3.28 -17.00
N ALA A 294 9.84 -2.84 -15.89
CA ALA A 294 10.41 -1.78 -15.05
C ALA A 294 11.73 -2.19 -14.37
N ASN A 295 11.96 -3.48 -14.17
CA ASN A 295 13.13 -4.03 -13.49
C ASN A 295 14.05 -4.81 -14.44
N ASN A 296 14.16 -4.36 -15.69
CA ASN A 296 15.10 -4.88 -16.70
C ASN A 296 15.02 -6.41 -16.91
N GLY A 297 13.81 -6.95 -16.98
CA GLY A 297 13.51 -8.36 -17.19
C GLY A 297 13.64 -9.22 -15.94
N VAL A 298 13.70 -8.63 -14.73
CA VAL A 298 13.78 -9.37 -13.47
C VAL A 298 12.49 -9.15 -12.66
N TYR A 299 11.86 -10.23 -12.21
CA TYR A 299 10.68 -10.12 -11.34
C TYR A 299 11.05 -9.60 -9.95
N PRO A 300 10.10 -9.03 -9.18
CA PRO A 300 10.41 -8.43 -7.88
C PRO A 300 10.81 -9.51 -6.86
N ASP A 301 11.59 -9.12 -5.85
CA ASP A 301 12.03 -10.06 -4.80
C ASP A 301 10.89 -10.54 -3.90
N GLN A 302 9.79 -9.78 -3.86
CA GLN A 302 8.53 -10.05 -3.18
C GLN A 302 7.36 -9.56 -4.04
N PHE A 303 6.27 -10.32 -4.05
CA PHE A 303 5.03 -9.92 -4.70
C PHE A 303 3.85 -10.48 -3.91
N ASP A 304 3.19 -9.62 -3.16
CA ASP A 304 2.08 -9.90 -2.24
C ASP A 304 1.20 -8.63 -2.18
N ALA A 305 0.12 -8.63 -1.39
CA ALA A 305 -0.78 -7.48 -1.30
C ALA A 305 -0.08 -6.16 -0.89
N LEU A 306 0.93 -6.23 -0.02
CA LEU A 306 1.61 -5.04 0.52
C LEU A 306 2.73 -4.54 -0.39
N SER A 307 3.51 -5.44 -0.98
CA SER A 307 4.50 -5.10 -2.00
C SER A 307 3.84 -4.71 -3.33
N TYR A 308 2.58 -5.07 -3.56
CA TYR A 308 1.80 -4.61 -4.70
C TYR A 308 1.73 -3.09 -4.82
N PHE A 309 1.77 -2.36 -3.71
CA PHE A 309 1.79 -0.89 -3.70
C PHE A 309 2.99 -0.31 -4.49
N ALA A 310 4.06 -1.10 -4.69
CA ALA A 310 5.18 -0.77 -5.56
C ALA A 310 4.78 -0.55 -7.03
N VAL A 311 3.63 -1.09 -7.46
CA VAL A 311 3.16 -0.95 -8.84
C VAL A 311 2.97 0.53 -9.20
N GLY A 312 2.68 1.38 -8.23
CA GLY A 312 2.63 2.83 -8.47
C GLY A 312 3.96 3.40 -8.96
N LYS A 313 5.10 2.92 -8.44
CA LYS A 313 6.45 3.32 -8.90
C LYS A 313 6.78 2.72 -10.27
N VAL A 314 6.25 1.54 -10.58
CA VAL A 314 6.32 0.94 -11.93
C VAL A 314 5.53 1.78 -12.93
N MET A 315 4.36 2.28 -12.55
CA MET A 315 3.50 3.08 -13.44
C MET A 315 3.97 4.53 -13.57
N HIS A 316 4.67 5.04 -12.55
CA HIS A 316 5.21 6.39 -12.48
C HIS A 316 6.66 6.39 -11.96
N PRO A 317 7.63 6.01 -12.79
CA PRO A 317 9.04 6.04 -12.42
C PRO A 317 9.52 7.47 -12.14
N ASP A 318 10.34 7.62 -11.09
CA ASP A 318 10.88 8.91 -10.69
C ASP A 318 11.86 9.48 -11.73
N GLY A 319 11.91 10.81 -11.80
CA GLY A 319 12.94 11.53 -12.57
C GLY A 319 12.72 11.57 -14.08
N LEU A 320 11.59 11.08 -14.60
CA LEU A 320 11.20 11.28 -15.99
C LEU A 320 10.46 12.62 -16.15
N ASP A 321 10.79 13.36 -17.21
CA ASP A 321 9.97 14.46 -17.69
C ASP A 321 8.77 13.94 -18.51
N ASP A 322 7.88 14.83 -18.96
CA ASP A 322 6.69 14.45 -19.72
C ASP A 322 7.02 13.62 -20.98
N GLU A 323 8.14 13.92 -21.65
CA GLU A 323 8.58 13.22 -22.85
C GLU A 323 9.14 11.82 -22.51
N GLY A 324 9.93 11.73 -21.44
CA GLY A 324 10.41 10.48 -20.87
C GLY A 324 9.28 9.56 -20.44
N MET A 325 8.28 10.10 -19.74
CA MET A 325 7.07 9.38 -19.35
C MET A 325 6.30 8.88 -20.58
N GLY A 326 6.14 9.70 -21.62
CA GLY A 326 5.49 9.27 -22.86
C GLY A 326 6.20 8.10 -23.55
N ARG A 327 7.53 8.13 -23.62
CA ARG A 327 8.33 7.01 -24.17
C ARG A 327 8.24 5.75 -23.31
N TYR A 328 8.34 5.91 -22.00
CA TYR A 328 8.22 4.82 -21.05
C TYR A 328 6.88 4.09 -21.22
N TRP A 329 5.78 4.84 -21.24
CA TRP A 329 4.44 4.29 -21.45
C TRP A 329 4.26 3.63 -22.81
N ALA A 330 4.80 4.20 -23.87
CA ALA A 330 4.75 3.58 -25.19
C ALA A 330 5.44 2.22 -25.20
N GLY A 331 6.63 2.13 -24.58
CA GLY A 331 7.37 0.86 -24.46
C GLY A 331 6.67 -0.16 -23.56
N LEU A 332 6.10 0.29 -22.45
CA LEU A 332 5.33 -0.57 -21.53
C LEU A 332 4.05 -1.12 -22.19
N ILE A 333 3.33 -0.28 -22.94
CA ILE A 333 2.15 -0.73 -23.71
C ILE A 333 2.58 -1.70 -24.81
N GLU A 334 3.67 -1.43 -25.52
CA GLU A 334 4.21 -2.35 -26.53
C GLU A 334 4.56 -3.71 -25.91
N GLU A 335 5.24 -3.72 -24.76
CA GLU A 335 5.62 -4.94 -24.05
C GLU A 335 4.40 -5.78 -23.64
N VAL A 336 3.42 -5.16 -23.00
CA VAL A 336 2.25 -5.87 -22.44
C VAL A 336 1.23 -6.25 -23.51
N THR A 337 1.05 -5.39 -24.51
CA THR A 337 -0.07 -5.54 -25.47
C THR A 337 0.39 -5.93 -26.89
N GLY A 338 1.69 -5.86 -27.18
CA GLY A 338 2.25 -6.02 -28.52
C GLY A 338 1.91 -4.89 -29.49
N LYS A 339 1.24 -3.81 -29.04
CA LYS A 339 0.78 -2.73 -29.91
C LYS A 339 1.82 -1.63 -30.01
N THR A 340 2.12 -1.23 -31.25
CA THR A 340 3.07 -0.17 -31.57
C THR A 340 2.43 0.94 -32.38
N GLY A 341 3.09 2.10 -32.45
CA GLY A 341 2.66 3.22 -33.29
C GLY A 341 1.30 3.81 -32.90
N LEU A 342 0.91 3.67 -31.64
CA LEU A 342 -0.35 4.20 -31.12
C LEU A 342 -0.33 5.73 -31.12
N ASP A 343 -1.46 6.32 -31.52
CA ASP A 343 -1.67 7.74 -31.29
C ASP A 343 -1.98 8.03 -29.81
N GLN A 344 -2.09 9.32 -29.47
CA GLN A 344 -2.34 9.75 -28.10
C GLN A 344 -3.64 9.20 -27.50
N GLN A 345 -4.71 9.14 -28.29
CA GLN A 345 -6.00 8.66 -27.82
C GLN A 345 -5.96 7.15 -27.57
N GLN A 346 -5.27 6.42 -28.44
CA GLN A 346 -5.07 4.98 -28.30
C GLN A 346 -4.17 4.65 -27.12
N MET A 347 -3.06 5.37 -26.93
CA MET A 347 -2.20 5.21 -25.74
C MET A 347 -2.98 5.44 -24.45
N GLN A 348 -3.82 6.47 -24.41
CA GLN A 348 -4.67 6.73 -23.24
C GLN A 348 -5.66 5.60 -22.98
N ALA A 349 -6.30 5.07 -24.03
CA ALA A 349 -7.24 3.97 -23.91
C ALA A 349 -6.57 2.66 -23.45
N GLU A 350 -5.37 2.35 -23.95
CA GLU A 350 -4.61 1.18 -23.50
C GLU A 350 -4.08 1.36 -22.08
N GLY A 351 -3.56 2.54 -21.74
CA GLY A 351 -3.15 2.85 -20.37
C GLY A 351 -4.31 2.74 -19.37
N GLN A 352 -5.53 3.13 -19.75
CA GLN A 352 -6.72 2.92 -18.90
C GLN A 352 -6.96 1.42 -18.65
N LYS A 353 -6.89 0.58 -19.68
CA LYS A 353 -7.07 -0.87 -19.54
C LYS A 353 -6.00 -1.49 -18.65
N ILE A 354 -4.74 -1.08 -18.81
CA ILE A 354 -3.64 -1.52 -17.94
C ILE A 354 -3.92 -1.10 -16.49
N GLY A 355 -4.37 0.12 -16.27
CA GLY A 355 -4.80 0.57 -14.94
C GLY A 355 -5.94 -0.28 -14.35
N GLU A 356 -6.94 -0.66 -15.15
CA GLU A 356 -8.01 -1.57 -14.72
C GLU A 356 -7.48 -2.96 -14.35
N ILE A 357 -6.56 -3.52 -15.15
CA ILE A 357 -5.88 -4.79 -14.89
C ILE A 357 -5.08 -4.73 -13.58
N VAL A 358 -4.34 -3.65 -13.37
CA VAL A 358 -3.61 -3.39 -12.12
C VAL A 358 -4.60 -3.37 -10.95
N GLY A 359 -5.68 -2.60 -11.04
CA GLY A 359 -6.69 -2.54 -9.97
C GLY A 359 -7.26 -3.91 -9.60
N ARG A 360 -7.63 -4.72 -10.61
CA ARG A 360 -8.13 -6.08 -10.42
C ARG A 360 -7.08 -7.03 -9.85
N THR A 361 -5.82 -6.91 -10.27
CA THR A 361 -4.73 -7.76 -9.77
C THR A 361 -4.46 -7.48 -8.30
N GLY A 362 -4.53 -6.22 -7.86
CA GLY A 362 -4.45 -5.89 -6.44
C GLY A 362 -5.49 -6.67 -5.64
N LEU A 363 -6.76 -6.57 -6.01
CA LEU A 363 -7.84 -7.36 -5.39
C LEU A 363 -7.55 -8.86 -5.42
N TYR A 364 -7.13 -9.36 -6.58
CA TYR A 364 -6.83 -10.76 -6.75
C TYR A 364 -5.73 -11.25 -5.79
N LEU A 365 -4.67 -10.45 -5.59
CA LEU A 365 -3.59 -10.77 -4.65
C LEU A 365 -4.05 -10.80 -3.19
N SER A 366 -4.98 -9.93 -2.77
CA SER A 366 -5.56 -10.08 -1.43
C SER A 366 -6.26 -11.43 -1.25
N PHE A 367 -6.93 -11.95 -2.28
CA PHE A 367 -7.54 -13.29 -2.19
C PHE A 367 -6.50 -14.40 -2.21
N LEU A 368 -5.41 -14.23 -2.95
CA LEU A 368 -4.34 -15.21 -2.96
C LEU A 368 -3.71 -15.35 -1.58
N GLN A 369 -3.59 -14.29 -0.77
CA GLN A 369 -3.00 -14.36 0.56
C GLN A 369 -3.78 -15.27 1.53
N ASP A 370 -5.09 -15.40 1.36
CA ASP A 370 -5.89 -16.33 2.16
C ASP A 370 -5.85 -17.77 1.62
N LEU A 371 -5.30 -17.95 0.42
CA LEU A 371 -4.89 -19.24 -0.08
C LEU A 371 -3.47 -19.51 0.43
N ASP A 372 -3.03 -20.76 0.37
CA ASP A 372 -1.66 -21.16 0.70
C ASP A 372 -0.69 -20.64 -0.39
N TYR A 373 -0.51 -19.32 -0.44
CA TYR A 373 0.20 -18.57 -1.46
C TYR A 373 1.65 -18.37 -1.08
N HIS A 374 2.52 -18.63 -2.04
CA HIS A 374 3.96 -18.49 -1.88
C HIS A 374 4.54 -17.71 -3.06
N TRP A 375 5.27 -16.64 -2.76
CA TRP A 375 6.13 -15.98 -3.72
C TRP A 375 7.49 -16.69 -3.80
N LEU A 376 7.88 -17.06 -5.02
CA LEU A 376 9.11 -17.78 -5.36
C LEU A 376 9.99 -17.02 -6.38
N GLY A 377 9.51 -15.88 -6.87
CA GLY A 377 10.09 -15.17 -8.01
C GLY A 377 11.36 -14.37 -7.75
N ARG A 378 11.96 -14.45 -6.56
CA ARG A 378 13.19 -13.70 -6.21
C ARG A 378 14.31 -14.01 -7.19
N GLY A 379 14.80 -12.97 -7.88
CA GLY A 379 15.87 -13.08 -8.88
C GLY A 379 15.50 -13.84 -10.15
N VAL A 380 14.25 -14.25 -10.33
CA VAL A 380 13.78 -14.93 -11.54
C VAL A 380 13.71 -13.94 -12.69
N LYS A 381 14.11 -14.38 -13.88
CA LYS A 381 14.10 -13.56 -15.10
C LYS A 381 12.89 -13.88 -15.97
N GLN A 382 12.41 -12.86 -16.67
CA GLN A 382 11.37 -13.00 -17.69
C GLN A 382 11.83 -13.98 -18.77
N GLY A 383 10.97 -14.95 -19.09
CA GLY A 383 11.22 -15.99 -20.09
C GLY A 383 11.85 -17.27 -19.54
N ASP A 384 12.17 -17.34 -18.24
CA ASP A 384 12.62 -18.58 -17.61
C ASP A 384 11.43 -19.53 -17.34
N GLY A 385 11.17 -20.45 -18.27
CA GLY A 385 10.04 -21.39 -18.17
C GLY A 385 10.22 -22.53 -17.17
N GLU A 386 11.38 -22.67 -16.53
CA GLU A 386 11.62 -23.67 -15.49
C GLU A 386 11.51 -23.08 -14.09
N ALA A 387 11.85 -21.79 -13.93
CA ALA A 387 11.73 -21.08 -12.66
C ALA A 387 10.27 -20.77 -12.31
N MET A 388 9.88 -21.04 -11.06
CA MET A 388 8.55 -20.71 -10.52
C MET A 388 8.55 -19.27 -9.98
N LEU A 389 7.49 -18.51 -10.25
CA LEU A 389 7.28 -17.17 -9.69
C LEU A 389 6.40 -17.19 -8.45
N CYS A 390 5.30 -17.92 -8.52
CA CYS A 390 4.40 -18.07 -7.38
C CYS A 390 3.61 -19.37 -7.49
N ALA A 391 3.12 -19.82 -6.35
CA ALA A 391 2.23 -20.96 -6.25
C ALA A 391 1.13 -20.66 -5.23
N TRP A 392 -0.10 -21.14 -5.47
CA TRP A 392 -1.16 -21.13 -4.47
C TRP A 392 -2.06 -22.35 -4.60
N ASN A 393 -2.69 -22.75 -3.50
CA ASN A 393 -3.63 -23.88 -3.47
C ASN A 393 -5.08 -23.38 -3.57
N PRO A 394 -5.72 -23.45 -4.76
CA PRO A 394 -7.13 -23.08 -4.91
C PRO A 394 -8.05 -24.04 -4.15
N THR A 395 -9.09 -23.51 -3.52
CA THR A 395 -10.08 -24.29 -2.75
C THR A 395 -10.89 -25.28 -3.60
N GLU A 396 -11.11 -24.98 -4.88
CA GLU A 396 -12.01 -25.76 -5.75
C GLU A 396 -11.33 -26.88 -6.54
N THR A 397 -10.01 -26.85 -6.70
CA THR A 397 -9.28 -27.82 -7.55
C THR A 397 -8.12 -28.46 -6.79
N PRO A 398 -7.97 -29.80 -6.80
CA PRO A 398 -6.85 -30.45 -6.13
C PRO A 398 -5.48 -30.04 -6.68
N GLY A 399 -4.58 -29.62 -5.81
CA GLY A 399 -3.18 -29.26 -6.13
C GLY A 399 -2.99 -27.78 -6.43
N TYR A 400 -1.74 -27.34 -6.50
CA TYR A 400 -1.39 -25.93 -6.64
C TYR A 400 -1.54 -25.43 -8.08
N THR A 401 -1.91 -24.16 -8.21
CA THR A 401 -1.67 -23.37 -9.41
C THR A 401 -0.31 -22.73 -9.29
N VAL A 402 0.52 -22.87 -10.33
CA VAL A 402 1.91 -22.38 -10.37
C VAL A 402 2.11 -21.52 -11.61
N VAL A 403 2.64 -20.31 -11.43
CA VAL A 403 3.05 -19.41 -12.51
C VAL A 403 4.58 -19.48 -12.65
N PHE A 404 5.09 -19.61 -13.87
CA PHE A 404 6.52 -19.71 -14.18
C PHE A 404 7.10 -18.38 -14.69
N GLY A 405 8.43 -18.27 -14.78
CA GLY A 405 9.14 -17.07 -15.23
C GLY A 405 8.85 -16.67 -16.68
N ASP A 406 8.41 -17.61 -17.51
CA ASP A 406 7.85 -17.36 -18.85
C ASP A 406 6.34 -17.05 -18.85
N LEU A 407 5.74 -16.94 -17.65
CA LEU A 407 4.32 -16.70 -17.38
C LEU A 407 3.40 -17.82 -17.84
N SER A 408 3.94 -18.99 -18.16
CA SER A 408 3.12 -20.19 -18.30
C SER A 408 2.50 -20.57 -16.95
N VAL A 409 1.32 -21.19 -17.00
CA VAL A 409 0.55 -21.59 -15.82
C VAL A 409 0.36 -23.09 -15.83
N LYS A 410 0.64 -23.75 -14.70
CA LYS A 410 0.29 -25.15 -14.46
C LYS A 410 -0.69 -25.24 -13.30
N ILE A 411 -1.73 -26.05 -13.47
CA ILE A 411 -2.77 -26.29 -12.47
C ILE A 411 -2.66 -27.75 -12.00
N GLY A 412 -2.90 -27.99 -10.72
CA GLY A 412 -2.89 -29.32 -10.13
C GLY A 412 -1.49 -29.87 -9.87
N VAL A 413 -0.52 -28.99 -9.58
CA VAL A 413 0.84 -29.39 -9.18
C VAL A 413 0.78 -29.96 -7.76
N ASP A 414 1.40 -31.12 -7.54
CA ASP A 414 1.43 -31.77 -6.22
C ASP A 414 2.32 -30.96 -5.27
N ALA A 415 1.89 -30.78 -4.02
CA ALA A 415 2.63 -30.04 -3.01
C ALA A 415 4.07 -30.56 -2.85
N LYS A 416 4.29 -31.87 -3.03
CA LYS A 416 5.64 -32.48 -2.89
C LYS A 416 6.62 -32.08 -3.99
N ASP A 417 6.11 -31.57 -5.11
CA ASP A 417 6.91 -31.14 -6.26
C ASP A 417 7.30 -29.65 -6.15
N LEU A 418 6.92 -28.98 -5.04
CA LEU A 418 7.15 -27.56 -4.80
C LEU A 418 8.30 -27.33 -3.81
N PRO A 419 9.13 -26.27 -4.03
CA PRO A 419 10.38 -26.07 -3.29
C PRO A 419 10.17 -25.69 -1.82
N PHE A 420 8.98 -25.24 -1.42
CA PHE A 420 8.67 -24.87 -0.04
C PHE A 420 8.21 -26.06 0.81
N ASN A 421 7.96 -27.23 0.21
CA ASN A 421 7.54 -28.43 0.92
C ASN A 421 8.69 -29.44 1.15
N SER A 422 9.94 -29.04 0.89
CA SER A 422 11.12 -29.84 1.24
C SER A 422 11.42 -29.71 2.73
N SER A 423 10.55 -30.29 3.58
CA SER A 423 10.92 -30.60 4.96
C SER A 423 11.75 -31.89 4.98
N GLU A 424 13.06 -31.75 4.80
CA GLU A 424 14.08 -32.70 5.27
C GLU A 424 14.89 -32.11 6.43
#